data_AF-A0A1G2BCI2-F1
#
_entry.id   AF-A0A1G2BCI2-F1
#
_cell.length_a   1.000
_cell.length_b   1.000
_cell.length_c   1.000
_cell.angle_alpha   90.00
_cell.angle_beta   90.00
_cell.angle_gamma   90.00
#
_symmetry.space_group_name_H-M   'P 1'
#
loop_
_entity.id
_entity.type
_entity.pdbx_description
1 polymer ?
#
loop_
_entity_poly.entity_id
_entity_poly.type
_entity_poly.pdbx_seq_one_letter_code
_entity_poly.pdbx_strand_id
1 'polypeptide(L)'
;MTYFTKKHFYLLLLLLLILVPTIALAADTRIPLEVAIGKDTTTMGLSDYISKLYNFVIGTIGVVAVVMMMYGGIKWAAASGNSELVGTAKQNIVSAIVGLVIALTAYTLLNTINPALISTAPIVPPNPNPAPATTPANSTAVIGQNCTHKSQACFLTKYPELSTKEGTKARMVYIPFDDGLGHSAQMEVFDEAQNNFAFAFAEIKEQNEIYANSDPSLTYAIRFPETYVYSYRASVGDSDCLSTHAFGIAIDVNPSTNPYCAKSDACYEEPPDTNMCKTLAGCDLPDWVINAFKDNNFSWGGDWNSSKDYMHFEWNAYQSCKL
;
A
#
# COMPACT_ATOMS: atom_id res chain seq x y z
N MET A 1 56.77 24.69 -9.67
CA MET A 1 55.76 25.19 -10.63
C MET A 1 55.60 24.14 -11.73
N THR A 2 54.66 23.22 -11.56
CA THR A 2 54.38 22.14 -12.53
C THR A 2 53.52 22.70 -13.67
N TYR A 3 54.01 22.59 -14.90
CA TYR A 3 53.40 23.18 -16.09
C TYR A 3 52.11 22.46 -16.48
N PHE A 4 50.99 23.18 -16.41
CA PHE A 4 49.71 22.71 -16.91
C PHE A 4 49.68 22.82 -18.44
N THR A 5 50.06 21.75 -19.14
CA THR A 5 50.14 21.77 -20.61
C THR A 5 48.77 21.59 -21.25
N LYS A 6 48.58 22.07 -22.49
CA LYS A 6 47.31 21.99 -23.23
C LYS A 6 46.69 20.57 -23.24
N LYS A 7 47.53 19.52 -23.22
CA LYS A 7 47.10 18.11 -23.13
C LYS A 7 46.34 17.79 -21.83
N HIS A 8 46.75 18.36 -20.70
CA HIS A 8 46.09 18.19 -19.40
C HIS A 8 44.76 18.94 -19.33
N PHE A 9 44.66 20.10 -20.01
CA PHE A 9 43.41 20.84 -20.15
C PHE A 9 42.35 20.03 -20.93
N TYR A 10 42.72 19.42 -22.06
CA TYR A 10 41.79 18.56 -22.81
C TYR A 10 41.43 17.27 -22.05
N LEU A 11 42.36 16.70 -21.28
CA LEU A 11 42.09 15.52 -20.45
C LEU A 11 41.09 15.82 -19.34
N LEU A 12 41.20 16.98 -18.69
CA LEU A 12 40.25 17.46 -17.69
C LEU A 12 38.88 17.78 -18.28
N LEU A 13 38.83 18.36 -19.48
CA LEU A 13 37.58 18.68 -20.17
C LEU A 13 36.84 17.40 -20.61
N LEU A 14 37.57 16.36 -21.02
CA LEU A 14 37.01 15.03 -21.32
C LEU A 14 36.53 14.32 -20.04
N LEU A 15 37.29 14.41 -18.93
CA LEU A 15 36.88 13.86 -17.63
C LEU A 15 35.61 14.54 -17.10
N LEU A 16 35.50 15.86 -17.28
CA LEU A 16 34.31 16.64 -16.93
C LEU A 16 33.11 16.21 -17.79
N LEU A 17 33.30 15.99 -19.10
CA LEU A 17 32.26 15.54 -20.03
C LEU A 17 31.73 14.13 -19.70
N ILE A 18 32.58 13.25 -19.17
CA ILE A 18 32.23 11.89 -18.72
C ILE A 18 31.55 11.92 -17.33
N LEU A 19 31.86 12.92 -16.50
CA LEU A 19 31.22 13.14 -15.20
C LEU A 19 29.86 13.83 -15.29
N VAL A 20 29.61 14.69 -16.29
CA VAL A 20 28.32 15.39 -16.48
C VAL A 20 27.10 14.45 -16.54
N PRO A 21 27.10 13.30 -17.25
CA PRO A 21 25.93 12.42 -17.28
C PRO A 21 25.68 11.68 -15.94
N THR A 22 26.64 11.64 -15.01
CA THR A 22 26.45 10.97 -13.71
C THR A 22 25.64 11.78 -12.70
N ILE A 23 25.40 13.07 -12.97
CA ILE A 23 24.57 13.95 -12.12
C ILE A 23 23.12 14.02 -12.64
N ALA A 24 22.80 13.37 -13.77
CA ALA A 24 21.49 13.44 -14.41
C ALA A 24 20.48 12.36 -13.99
N LEU A 25 20.77 11.55 -12.95
CA LEU A 25 19.83 10.54 -12.44
C LEU A 25 19.34 10.88 -11.03
N ALA A 26 18.65 12.01 -10.94
CA ALA A 26 17.56 12.25 -9.99
C ALA A 26 16.50 13.12 -10.67
N ALA A 27 16.21 12.84 -11.94
CA ALA A 27 15.14 13.52 -12.66
C ALA A 27 13.82 13.10 -12.03
N ASP A 28 13.16 14.04 -11.36
CA ASP A 28 11.74 13.96 -11.01
C ASP A 28 10.98 13.60 -12.30
N THR A 29 10.39 12.40 -12.35
CA THR A 29 9.76 11.84 -13.57
C THR A 29 8.40 12.48 -13.88
N ARG A 30 8.08 13.59 -13.20
CA ARG A 30 6.84 14.35 -13.35
C ARG A 30 6.87 15.18 -14.62
N ILE A 31 6.02 14.81 -15.56
CA ILE A 31 5.74 15.55 -16.79
C ILE A 31 4.74 16.67 -16.44
N PRO A 32 5.09 17.96 -16.61
CA PRO A 32 4.14 19.04 -16.42
C PRO A 32 3.06 18.98 -17.50
N LEU A 33 1.81 19.17 -17.11
CA LEU A 33 0.68 19.24 -18.02
C LEU A 33 0.52 20.66 -18.55
N GLU A 34 0.42 20.80 -19.88
CA GLU A 34 0.08 22.08 -20.53
C GLU A 34 -1.32 22.56 -20.10
N VAL A 35 -2.24 21.61 -19.90
CA VAL A 35 -3.59 21.86 -19.40
C VAL A 35 -3.79 21.06 -18.12
N ALA A 36 -4.00 21.76 -17.00
CA ALA A 36 -4.26 21.14 -15.72
C ALA A 36 -5.56 20.31 -15.75
N ILE A 37 -5.54 19.14 -15.11
CA ILE A 37 -6.71 18.29 -14.92
C ILE A 37 -7.16 18.45 -13.48
N GLY A 38 -8.21 19.25 -13.26
CA GLY A 38 -8.63 19.63 -11.90
C GLY A 38 -7.55 20.44 -11.18
N LYS A 39 -6.98 19.90 -10.10
CA LYS A 39 -5.88 20.51 -9.33
C LYS A 39 -4.50 20.00 -9.72
N ASP A 40 -4.43 18.96 -10.55
CA ASP A 40 -3.18 18.32 -10.93
C ASP A 40 -2.51 19.05 -12.10
N THR A 41 -1.26 19.43 -11.90
CA THR A 41 -0.40 20.10 -12.91
C THR A 41 0.74 19.23 -13.41
N THR A 42 0.92 18.03 -12.86
CA THR A 42 2.00 17.10 -13.21
C THR A 42 1.52 15.65 -13.24
N THR A 43 2.15 14.80 -14.06
CA THR A 43 1.88 13.36 -14.12
C THR A 43 3.16 12.53 -14.23
N MET A 44 3.15 11.30 -13.70
CA MET A 44 4.31 10.38 -13.74
C MET A 44 4.34 9.48 -14.99
N GLY A 45 3.56 9.82 -16.02
CA GLY A 45 3.49 9.06 -17.27
C GLY A 45 2.06 8.91 -17.81
N LEU A 46 1.89 8.12 -18.87
CA LEU A 46 0.62 7.94 -19.57
C LEU A 46 -0.47 7.32 -18.67
N SER A 47 -0.10 6.33 -17.84
CA SER A 47 -1.06 5.67 -16.95
C SER A 47 -1.60 6.63 -15.90
N ASP A 48 -0.74 7.41 -15.25
CA ASP A 48 -1.13 8.40 -14.24
C ASP A 48 -1.99 9.52 -14.87
N TYR A 49 -1.66 9.95 -16.09
CA TYR A 49 -2.49 10.88 -16.86
C TYR A 49 -3.89 10.32 -17.14
N ILE A 50 -3.99 9.08 -17.62
CA ILE A 50 -5.29 8.45 -17.92
C ILE A 50 -6.13 8.32 -16.65
N SER A 51 -5.53 7.92 -15.52
CA SER A 51 -6.23 7.80 -14.23
C SER A 51 -6.76 9.14 -13.73
N LYS A 52 -5.92 10.20 -13.76
CA LYS A 52 -6.34 11.56 -13.36
C LYS A 52 -7.46 12.09 -14.27
N LEU A 53 -7.34 11.89 -15.57
CA LEU A 53 -8.36 12.27 -16.54
C LEU A 53 -9.68 11.52 -16.31
N TYR A 54 -9.61 10.21 -16.08
CA TYR A 54 -10.78 9.37 -15.80
C TYR A 54 -11.53 9.85 -14.55
N ASN A 55 -10.82 10.08 -13.45
CA ASN A 55 -11.42 10.56 -12.20
C ASN A 55 -12.06 11.95 -12.36
N PHE A 56 -11.41 12.84 -13.11
CA PHE A 56 -11.97 14.15 -13.44
C PHE A 56 -13.26 14.03 -14.27
N VAL A 57 -13.30 13.14 -15.26
CA VAL A 57 -14.48 12.91 -16.09
C VAL A 57 -15.64 12.33 -15.28
N ILE A 58 -15.38 11.34 -14.41
CA ILE A 58 -16.43 10.77 -13.55
C ILE A 58 -16.99 11.82 -12.57
N GLY A 59 -16.12 12.62 -11.96
CA GLY A 59 -16.54 13.71 -11.07
C GLY A 59 -17.37 14.77 -11.79
N THR A 60 -16.98 15.15 -13.01
CA THR A 60 -17.73 16.14 -13.82
C THR A 60 -19.09 15.60 -14.28
N ILE A 61 -19.20 14.32 -14.63
CA ILE A 61 -20.50 13.67 -14.94
C ILE A 61 -21.46 13.77 -13.75
N GLY A 62 -20.98 13.55 -12.52
CA GLY A 62 -21.80 13.69 -11.32
C GLY A 62 -22.37 15.10 -11.15
N VAL A 63 -21.53 16.13 -11.32
CA VAL A 63 -21.96 17.54 -11.22
C VAL A 63 -22.98 17.88 -12.32
N VAL A 64 -22.72 17.47 -13.56
CA VAL A 64 -23.63 17.70 -14.70
C VAL A 64 -24.97 17.00 -14.46
N ALA A 65 -24.97 15.78 -13.93
CA ALA A 65 -26.20 15.06 -13.60
C ALA A 65 -27.06 15.82 -12.57
N VAL A 66 -26.44 16.35 -11.51
CA VAL A 66 -27.14 17.16 -10.50
C VAL A 66 -27.75 18.42 -11.12
N VAL A 67 -26.99 19.16 -11.93
CA VAL A 67 -27.48 20.36 -12.62
C VAL A 67 -28.66 20.04 -13.54
N MET A 68 -28.58 18.94 -14.30
CA MET A 68 -29.66 18.52 -15.19
C MET A 68 -30.91 18.06 -14.43
N MET A 69 -30.75 17.42 -13.27
CA MET A 69 -31.87 17.09 -12.38
C MET A 69 -32.53 18.36 -11.81
N MET A 70 -31.74 19.35 -11.38
CA MET A 70 -32.27 20.63 -10.91
C MET A 70 -33.03 21.37 -12.03
N TYR A 71 -32.47 21.41 -13.24
CA TYR A 71 -33.12 22.01 -14.40
C TYR A 71 -34.46 21.32 -14.73
N GLY A 72 -34.47 19.98 -14.71
CA GLY A 72 -35.69 19.20 -14.87
C GLY A 72 -36.73 19.48 -13.77
N GLY A 73 -36.29 19.60 -12.51
CA GLY A 73 -37.16 19.92 -11.38
C GLY A 73 -37.80 21.31 -11.49
N ILE A 74 -37.02 22.33 -11.84
CA ILE A 74 -37.55 23.70 -12.06
C ILE A 74 -38.54 23.70 -13.23
N LYS A 75 -38.20 23.02 -14.34
CA LYS A 75 -39.09 22.92 -15.51
C LYS A 75 -40.40 22.21 -15.18
N TRP A 76 -40.37 21.19 -14.31
CA TRP A 76 -41.59 20.52 -13.84
C TRP A 76 -42.42 21.49 -12.99
N ALA A 77 -41.82 22.15 -12.00
CA ALA A 77 -42.52 23.10 -11.13
C ALA A 77 -43.19 24.25 -11.92
N ALA A 78 -42.52 24.72 -12.99
CA ALA A 78 -43.02 25.79 -13.84
C ALA A 78 -44.06 25.34 -14.89
N ALA A 79 -44.31 24.04 -15.06
CA ALA A 79 -45.13 23.53 -16.16
C ALA A 79 -46.64 23.84 -16.03
N SER A 80 -47.13 24.21 -14.83
CA SER A 80 -48.51 24.65 -14.58
C SER A 80 -49.61 23.76 -15.21
N GLY A 81 -49.39 22.44 -15.26
CA GLY A 81 -50.34 21.47 -15.82
C GLY A 81 -50.24 21.22 -17.34
N ASN A 82 -49.32 21.89 -18.06
CA ASN A 82 -49.02 21.58 -19.45
C ASN A 82 -48.36 20.19 -19.57
N SER A 83 -49.06 19.22 -20.15
CA SER A 83 -48.61 17.83 -20.27
C SER A 83 -47.33 17.66 -21.09
N GLU A 84 -47.09 18.52 -22.07
CA GLU A 84 -45.87 18.50 -22.89
C GLU A 84 -44.66 18.93 -22.07
N LEU A 85 -44.77 20.05 -21.34
CA LEU A 85 -43.69 20.55 -20.48
C LEU A 85 -43.37 19.60 -19.32
N VAL A 86 -44.40 18.98 -18.71
CA VAL A 86 -44.22 17.93 -17.70
C VAL A 86 -43.52 16.71 -18.31
N GLY A 87 -43.89 16.31 -19.52
CA GLY A 87 -43.25 15.21 -20.25
C GLY A 87 -41.76 15.45 -20.47
N THR A 88 -41.38 16.63 -20.98
CA THR A 88 -39.97 16.97 -21.19
C THR A 88 -39.19 17.09 -19.89
N ALA A 89 -39.80 17.63 -18.83
CA ALA A 89 -39.16 17.74 -17.53
C ALA A 89 -38.79 16.36 -16.95
N LYS A 90 -39.74 15.41 -17.02
CA LYS A 90 -39.49 14.02 -16.61
C LYS A 90 -38.42 13.35 -17.46
N GLN A 91 -38.43 13.56 -18.78
CA GLN A 91 -37.40 13.01 -19.67
C GLN A 91 -36.01 13.54 -19.30
N ASN A 92 -35.88 14.83 -18.98
CA ASN A 92 -34.60 15.41 -18.56
C ASN A 92 -34.07 14.78 -17.25
N ILE A 93 -34.96 14.57 -16.27
CA ILE A 93 -34.61 13.92 -15.00
C ILE A 93 -34.19 12.47 -15.24
N VAL A 94 -34.97 11.72 -16.02
CA VAL A 94 -34.68 10.30 -16.32
C VAL A 94 -33.37 10.18 -17.08
N SER A 95 -33.11 11.02 -18.09
CA SER A 95 -31.84 11.00 -18.83
C SER A 95 -30.63 11.27 -17.93
N ALA A 96 -30.76 12.20 -16.96
CA ALA A 96 -29.70 12.46 -15.98
C ALA A 96 -29.45 11.26 -15.06
N ILE A 97 -30.51 10.60 -14.58
CA ILE A 97 -30.42 9.40 -13.74
C ILE A 97 -29.80 8.24 -14.52
N VAL A 98 -30.25 7.99 -15.76
CA VAL A 98 -29.69 6.92 -16.61
C VAL A 98 -28.21 7.16 -16.88
N GLY A 99 -27.80 8.40 -17.17
CA GLY A 99 -26.38 8.75 -17.34
C GLY A 99 -25.55 8.45 -16.09
N LEU A 100 -26.07 8.80 -14.90
CA LEU A 100 -25.41 8.52 -13.63
C LEU A 100 -25.32 7.00 -13.35
N VAL A 101 -26.39 6.26 -13.62
CA VAL A 101 -26.42 4.80 -13.46
C VAL A 101 -25.41 4.13 -14.38
N ILE A 102 -25.31 4.56 -15.65
CA ILE A 102 -24.32 4.04 -16.59
C ILE A 102 -22.90 4.33 -16.08
N ALA A 103 -22.62 5.55 -15.61
CA ALA A 103 -21.31 5.90 -15.08
C ALA A 103 -20.94 5.07 -13.84
N LEU A 104 -21.87 4.91 -12.89
CA LEU A 104 -21.67 4.07 -11.70
C LEU A 104 -21.50 2.59 -12.07
N THR A 105 -22.28 2.10 -13.02
CA THR A 105 -22.18 0.70 -13.48
C THR A 105 -20.86 0.44 -14.19
N ALA A 106 -20.38 1.39 -14.99
CA ALA A 106 -19.08 1.29 -15.63
C ALA A 106 -17.96 1.26 -14.58
N TYR A 107 -18.03 2.11 -13.55
CA TYR A 107 -17.09 2.12 -12.44
C TYR A 107 -17.10 0.78 -11.67
N THR A 108 -18.28 0.28 -11.28
CA THR A 108 -18.38 -0.98 -10.52
C THR A 108 -17.90 -2.18 -11.35
N LEU A 109 -18.20 -2.21 -12.65
CA LEU A 109 -17.74 -3.26 -13.55
C LEU A 109 -16.21 -3.26 -13.70
N LEU A 110 -15.61 -2.09 -13.90
CA LEU A 110 -14.15 -1.97 -13.97
C LEU A 110 -13.50 -2.36 -12.63
N ASN A 111 -14.04 -1.88 -11.50
CA ASN A 111 -13.56 -2.23 -10.16
C ASN A 111 -13.65 -3.74 -9.86
N THR A 112 -14.70 -4.40 -10.36
CA THR A 112 -14.92 -5.84 -10.13
C THR A 112 -14.00 -6.69 -10.98
N ILE A 113 -13.74 -6.31 -12.23
CA ILE A 113 -12.83 -7.07 -13.12
C ILE A 113 -11.39 -6.94 -12.64
N ASN A 114 -10.95 -5.71 -12.38
CA ASN A 114 -9.63 -5.46 -11.84
C ASN A 114 -9.61 -4.05 -11.21
N PRO A 115 -9.53 -3.94 -9.87
CA PRO A 115 -9.47 -2.65 -9.21
C PRO A 115 -8.26 -1.82 -9.66
N ALA A 116 -7.19 -2.44 -10.20
CA ALA A 116 -6.05 -1.72 -10.77
C ALA A 116 -6.39 -0.88 -12.01
N LEU A 117 -7.53 -1.13 -12.68
CA LEU A 117 -7.98 -0.31 -13.82
C LEU A 117 -8.56 1.04 -13.41
N ILE A 118 -8.93 1.17 -12.13
CA ILE A 118 -9.41 2.41 -11.52
C ILE A 118 -8.52 2.86 -10.35
N SER A 119 -7.53 2.05 -9.95
CA SER A 119 -6.57 2.37 -8.91
C SER A 119 -5.63 3.45 -9.40
N THR A 120 -5.50 4.50 -8.59
CA THR A 120 -4.62 5.65 -8.81
C THR A 120 -3.21 5.42 -8.30
N ALA A 121 -2.83 4.19 -7.98
CA ALA A 121 -1.47 3.89 -7.60
C ALA A 121 -0.55 4.20 -8.79
N PRO A 122 0.44 5.10 -8.64
CA PRO A 122 1.47 5.25 -9.65
C PRO A 122 2.05 3.87 -9.91
N ILE A 123 2.19 3.49 -11.18
CA ILE A 123 3.14 2.44 -11.54
C ILE A 123 4.52 2.99 -11.20
N VAL A 124 4.89 2.88 -9.93
CA VAL A 124 6.27 3.03 -9.50
C VAL A 124 6.98 1.86 -10.16
N PRO A 125 7.89 2.09 -11.11
CA PRO A 125 8.68 0.99 -11.65
C PRO A 125 9.32 0.25 -10.47
N PRO A 126 9.37 -1.09 -10.49
CA PRO A 126 9.98 -1.85 -9.40
C PRO A 126 11.32 -1.20 -9.08
N ASN A 127 11.49 -0.81 -7.81
CA ASN A 127 12.69 -0.16 -7.34
C ASN A 127 13.90 -0.97 -7.87
N PRO A 128 14.77 -0.40 -8.72
CA PRO A 128 15.87 -1.15 -9.31
C PRO A 128 16.90 -1.59 -8.26
N ASN A 129 16.82 -1.05 -7.05
CA ASN A 129 17.58 -1.48 -5.89
C ASN A 129 16.63 -1.62 -4.68
N PRO A 130 15.89 -2.73 -4.54
CA PRO A 130 15.42 -3.10 -3.21
C PRO A 130 16.65 -3.08 -2.30
N ALA A 131 16.56 -2.40 -1.15
CA ALA A 131 17.59 -2.53 -0.13
C ALA A 131 17.85 -4.03 0.01
N PRO A 132 19.12 -4.49 -0.06
CA PRO A 132 19.39 -5.91 0.05
C PRO A 132 18.84 -6.36 1.39
N ALA A 133 17.71 -7.05 1.35
CA ALA A 133 17.32 -7.95 2.42
C ALA A 133 18.56 -8.82 2.59
N THR A 134 19.22 -8.70 3.73
CA THR A 134 20.34 -9.57 4.08
C THR A 134 19.77 -10.98 4.19
N THR A 135 19.65 -11.65 3.06
CA THR A 135 19.36 -13.06 2.95
C THR A 135 20.53 -13.79 3.60
N PRO A 136 20.31 -14.61 4.64
CA PRO A 136 21.27 -15.64 4.96
C PRO A 136 21.32 -16.57 3.75
N ALA A 137 22.44 -16.51 3.03
CA ALA A 137 22.76 -17.46 1.98
C ALA A 137 22.80 -18.87 2.58
N ASN A 138 22.24 -19.83 1.85
CA ASN A 138 22.05 -21.25 2.17
C ASN A 138 20.76 -21.60 2.91
N SER A 139 19.62 -21.47 2.22
CA SER A 139 18.41 -22.22 2.56
C SER A 139 18.07 -23.17 1.41
N THR A 140 18.63 -24.38 1.45
CA THR A 140 18.22 -25.54 0.65
C THR A 140 16.89 -26.14 1.15
N ALA A 141 15.98 -25.32 1.69
CA ALA A 141 14.71 -25.80 2.20
C ALA A 141 13.92 -26.46 1.06
N VAL A 142 13.77 -27.78 1.14
CA VAL A 142 12.75 -28.54 0.40
C VAL A 142 11.50 -28.49 1.27
N ILE A 143 10.46 -27.86 0.75
CA ILE A 143 9.45 -27.21 1.59
C ILE A 143 8.30 -28.14 1.96
N GLY A 144 7.90 -28.08 3.24
CA GLY A 144 6.51 -28.26 3.67
C GLY A 144 6.12 -29.57 4.35
N GLN A 145 6.93 -30.62 4.38
CA GLN A 145 6.48 -31.91 4.95
C GLN A 145 6.61 -32.04 6.48
N ASN A 146 7.50 -31.28 7.12
CA ASN A 146 7.80 -31.43 8.55
C ASN A 146 7.55 -30.17 9.39
N CYS A 147 6.89 -29.14 8.84
CA CYS A 147 6.57 -27.94 9.61
C CYS A 147 5.57 -28.29 10.72
N THR A 148 5.95 -28.06 11.98
CA THR A 148 5.10 -28.34 13.16
C THR A 148 4.30 -27.13 13.64
N HIS A 149 4.53 -25.95 13.05
CA HIS A 149 3.74 -24.76 13.33
C HIS A 149 2.31 -24.97 12.79
N LYS A 150 1.34 -25.10 13.69
CA LYS A 150 -0.04 -25.47 13.33
C LYS A 150 -0.68 -24.55 12.29
N SER A 151 -0.40 -23.24 12.33
CA SER A 151 -0.89 -22.26 11.35
C SER A 151 -0.29 -22.49 9.97
N GLN A 152 1.03 -22.69 9.90
CA GLN A 152 1.75 -22.89 8.64
C GLN A 152 1.41 -24.23 8.01
N ALA A 153 1.43 -25.34 8.77
CA ALA A 153 1.11 -26.67 8.25
C ALA A 153 -0.30 -26.72 7.64
N CYS A 154 -1.28 -26.10 8.29
CA CYS A 154 -2.63 -26.01 7.73
C CYS A 154 -2.69 -25.10 6.50
N PHE A 155 -2.08 -23.92 6.55
CA PHE A 155 -2.03 -23.00 5.42
C PHE A 155 -1.41 -23.65 4.18
N LEU A 156 -0.31 -24.38 4.36
CA LEU A 156 0.37 -25.15 3.33
C LEU A 156 -0.43 -26.32 2.78
N THR A 157 -1.34 -26.89 3.58
CA THR A 157 -2.29 -27.91 3.09
C THR A 157 -3.30 -27.30 2.11
N LYS A 158 -3.69 -26.04 2.35
CA LYS A 158 -4.68 -25.33 1.54
C LYS A 158 -4.07 -24.66 0.30
N TYR A 159 -2.84 -24.16 0.41
CA TYR A 159 -2.12 -23.44 -0.64
C TYR A 159 -0.72 -24.04 -0.89
N PRO A 160 -0.65 -25.29 -1.38
CA PRO A 160 0.62 -25.98 -1.59
C PRO A 160 1.53 -25.25 -2.59
N GLU A 161 0.95 -24.52 -3.56
CA GLU A 161 1.66 -23.77 -4.58
C GLU A 161 2.57 -22.67 -4.03
N LEU A 162 2.15 -21.99 -2.95
CA LEU A 162 2.90 -20.89 -2.31
C LEU A 162 4.20 -21.36 -1.66
N SER A 163 4.32 -22.67 -1.45
CA SER A 163 5.41 -23.31 -0.75
C SER A 163 6.47 -23.87 -1.70
N THR A 164 6.21 -23.88 -3.01
CA THR A 164 6.93 -24.82 -3.87
C THR A 164 8.28 -24.32 -4.38
N LYS A 165 8.59 -23.01 -4.33
CA LYS A 165 9.89 -22.49 -4.81
C LYS A 165 10.15 -21.03 -4.45
N GLU A 166 11.43 -20.69 -4.31
CA GLU A 166 11.91 -19.31 -4.23
C GLU A 166 11.47 -18.51 -5.45
N GLY A 167 10.81 -17.37 -5.20
CA GLY A 167 10.26 -16.50 -6.24
C GLY A 167 8.93 -16.98 -6.84
N THR A 168 8.31 -18.05 -6.33
CA THR A 168 6.93 -18.40 -6.68
C THR A 168 5.97 -17.39 -6.07
N LYS A 169 5.61 -16.38 -6.86
CA LYS A 169 4.63 -15.33 -6.52
C LYS A 169 3.22 -15.71 -6.96
N ALA A 170 2.93 -17.01 -7.07
CA ALA A 170 1.59 -17.47 -7.43
C ALA A 170 0.60 -16.86 -6.44
N ARG A 171 -0.47 -16.22 -6.93
CA ARG A 171 -1.49 -15.57 -6.09
C ARG A 171 -1.02 -14.40 -5.23
N MET A 172 0.16 -13.88 -5.47
CA MET A 172 0.58 -12.61 -4.88
C MET A 172 0.01 -11.46 -5.73
N VAL A 173 -0.50 -10.43 -5.06
CA VAL A 173 -1.03 -9.21 -5.68
C VAL A 173 -0.31 -7.99 -5.10
N TYR A 174 -0.28 -6.92 -5.88
CA TYR A 174 0.21 -5.63 -5.39
C TYR A 174 -0.97 -4.82 -4.87
N ILE A 175 -0.87 -4.38 -3.61
CA ILE A 175 -1.81 -3.43 -3.03
C ILE A 175 -1.12 -2.10 -2.78
N PRO A 176 -1.82 -0.97 -3.00
CA PRO A 176 -1.31 0.33 -2.63
C PRO A 176 -1.30 0.48 -1.11
N PHE A 177 -0.27 1.15 -0.62
CA PHE A 177 -0.17 1.66 0.73
C PHE A 177 -0.18 3.19 0.68
N ASP A 178 -0.87 3.82 1.63
CA ASP A 178 -0.89 5.26 1.88
C ASP A 178 -1.16 5.48 3.37
N ASP A 179 -0.28 6.19 4.10
CA ASP A 179 -0.52 6.52 5.51
C ASP A 179 -1.33 7.80 5.74
N GLY A 180 -1.74 8.53 4.69
CA GLY A 180 -2.43 9.81 4.82
C GLY A 180 -1.50 10.98 5.18
N LEU A 181 -0.20 10.75 5.33
CA LEU A 181 0.83 11.77 5.61
C LEU A 181 1.66 12.11 4.37
N GLY A 182 1.30 11.55 3.21
CA GLY A 182 2.01 11.71 1.95
C GLY A 182 3.06 10.64 1.69
N HIS A 183 3.13 9.57 2.49
CA HIS A 183 3.95 8.40 2.20
C HIS A 183 3.08 7.32 1.56
N SER A 184 3.55 6.80 0.42
CA SER A 184 2.84 5.73 -0.30
C SER A 184 3.82 4.70 -0.84
N ALA A 185 3.40 3.44 -0.92
CA ALA A 185 4.19 2.33 -1.42
C ALA A 185 3.33 1.29 -2.14
N GLN A 186 3.98 0.32 -2.77
CA GLN A 186 3.33 -0.90 -3.26
C GLN A 186 3.79 -2.06 -2.39
N MET A 187 2.84 -2.82 -1.87
CA MET A 187 3.11 -4.02 -1.08
C MET A 187 2.67 -5.24 -1.85
N GLU A 188 3.53 -6.24 -1.84
CA GLU A 188 3.23 -7.54 -2.42
C GLU A 188 2.65 -8.45 -1.32
N VAL A 189 1.38 -8.77 -1.42
CA VAL A 189 0.61 -9.54 -0.44
C VAL A 189 -0.02 -10.77 -1.09
N PHE A 190 -0.39 -11.75 -0.28
CA PHE A 190 -1.24 -12.85 -0.73
C PHE A 190 -2.66 -12.34 -1.06
N ASP A 191 -3.23 -12.77 -2.19
CA ASP A 191 -4.53 -12.31 -2.68
C ASP A 191 -5.68 -12.48 -1.67
N GLU A 192 -5.69 -13.54 -0.85
CA GLU A 192 -6.74 -13.72 0.18
C GLU A 192 -6.57 -12.78 1.37
N ALA A 193 -5.34 -12.36 1.66
CA ALA A 193 -5.05 -11.39 2.71
C ALA A 193 -5.20 -9.94 2.20
N GLN A 194 -5.39 -9.72 0.90
CA GLN A 194 -5.33 -8.39 0.27
C GLN A 194 -6.30 -7.39 0.92
N ASN A 195 -7.52 -7.84 1.24
CA ASN A 195 -8.56 -6.97 1.80
C ASN A 195 -8.23 -6.63 3.25
N ASN A 196 -7.71 -7.58 4.02
CA ASN A 196 -7.31 -7.36 5.41
C ASN A 196 -6.20 -6.31 5.51
N PHE A 197 -5.17 -6.42 4.65
CA PHE A 197 -4.15 -5.39 4.56
C PHE A 197 -4.76 -4.05 4.13
N ALA A 198 -5.55 -4.03 3.04
CA ALA A 198 -6.13 -2.80 2.52
C ALA A 198 -7.00 -2.07 3.55
N PHE A 199 -7.79 -2.80 4.35
CA PHE A 199 -8.63 -2.23 5.40
C PHE A 199 -7.81 -1.73 6.60
N ALA A 200 -6.79 -2.47 7.04
CA ALA A 200 -5.89 -2.00 8.09
C ALA A 200 -5.23 -0.66 7.70
N PHE A 201 -4.75 -0.54 6.46
CA PHE A 201 -4.15 0.69 5.97
C PHE A 201 -5.14 1.82 5.71
N ALA A 202 -6.38 1.50 5.30
CA ALA A 202 -7.43 2.50 5.19
C ALA A 202 -7.78 3.12 6.55
N GLU A 203 -7.86 2.29 7.60
CA GLU A 203 -8.09 2.75 8.97
C GLU A 203 -6.91 3.60 9.47
N ILE A 204 -5.67 3.15 9.21
CA ILE A 204 -4.47 3.92 9.58
C ILE A 204 -4.46 5.29 8.90
N LYS A 205 -4.76 5.31 7.60
CA LYS A 205 -4.86 6.53 6.80
C LYS A 205 -5.89 7.49 7.37
N GLU A 206 -7.12 7.01 7.59
CA GLU A 206 -8.21 7.83 8.13
C GLU A 206 -7.81 8.43 9.48
N GLN A 207 -7.22 7.63 10.36
CA GLN A 207 -6.80 8.10 11.68
C GLN A 207 -5.66 9.12 11.61
N ASN A 208 -4.69 8.93 10.71
CA ASN A 208 -3.63 9.89 10.46
C ASN A 208 -4.15 11.20 9.87
N GLU A 209 -5.10 11.16 8.93
CA GLU A 209 -5.72 12.37 8.37
C GLU A 209 -6.49 13.15 9.46
N ILE A 210 -7.17 12.44 10.37
CA ILE A 210 -7.82 13.06 11.54
C ILE A 210 -6.78 13.73 12.44
N TYR A 211 -5.70 13.04 12.80
CA TYR A 211 -4.65 13.58 13.66
C TYR A 211 -3.89 14.74 13.00
N ALA A 212 -3.57 14.65 11.71
CA ALA A 212 -2.92 15.73 10.97
C ALA A 212 -3.71 17.06 11.01
N ASN A 213 -5.05 16.98 11.12
CA ASN A 213 -5.91 18.17 11.23
C ASN A 213 -6.23 18.59 12.67
N SER A 214 -6.07 17.72 13.66
CA SER A 214 -6.48 17.96 15.06
C SER A 214 -5.30 18.14 16.01
N ASP A 215 -4.40 17.15 16.05
CA ASP A 215 -3.14 17.18 16.79
C ASP A 215 -2.09 16.38 16.02
N PRO A 216 -1.25 17.06 15.19
CA PRO A 216 -0.25 16.40 14.37
C PRO A 216 0.78 15.58 15.17
N SER A 217 0.94 15.84 16.46
CA SER A 217 1.88 15.08 17.32
C SER A 217 1.43 13.63 17.57
N LEU A 218 0.17 13.31 17.26
CA LEU A 218 -0.41 11.98 17.41
C LEU A 218 -0.31 11.13 16.13
N THR A 219 0.15 11.71 15.02
CA THR A 219 0.33 11.01 13.75
C THR A 219 1.45 9.97 13.83
N TYR A 220 1.37 8.94 12.99
CA TYR A 220 2.38 7.90 12.90
C TYR A 220 2.73 7.61 11.43
N ALA A 221 3.97 7.89 11.06
CA ALA A 221 4.48 7.65 9.72
C ALA A 221 5.01 6.22 9.58
N ILE A 222 4.44 5.47 8.63
CA ILE A 222 4.96 4.15 8.26
C ILE A 222 5.98 4.34 7.14
N ARG A 223 7.21 3.93 7.41
CA ARG A 223 8.38 4.25 6.61
C ARG A 223 8.71 3.08 5.71
N PHE A 224 8.78 3.37 4.42
CA PHE A 224 9.34 2.48 3.41
C PHE A 224 10.75 2.96 3.04
N PRO A 225 11.70 2.06 2.69
CA PRO A 225 11.51 0.63 2.45
C PRO A 225 11.70 -0.27 3.68
N GLU A 226 11.85 0.30 4.88
CA GLU A 226 12.07 -0.52 6.09
C GLU A 226 10.84 -1.35 6.47
N THR A 227 9.63 -0.86 6.18
CA THR A 227 8.41 -1.65 6.28
C THR A 227 8.29 -2.59 5.09
N TYR A 228 8.13 -3.89 5.32
CA TYR A 228 8.04 -4.88 4.24
C TYR A 228 7.11 -6.05 4.56
N VAL A 229 6.51 -6.61 3.51
CA VAL A 229 5.56 -7.74 3.59
C VAL A 229 6.22 -9.04 3.13
N TYR A 230 6.63 -9.10 1.86
CA TYR A 230 7.12 -10.35 1.27
C TYR A 230 8.63 -10.50 1.42
N SER A 231 9.07 -11.61 1.99
CA SER A 231 10.47 -12.01 2.05
C SER A 231 10.56 -13.54 2.05
N TYR A 232 11.05 -14.11 0.96
CA TYR A 232 11.22 -15.55 0.85
C TYR A 232 12.43 -16.00 1.68
N ARG A 233 12.17 -16.54 2.87
CA ARG A 233 13.19 -17.00 3.81
C ARG A 233 12.67 -18.08 4.76
N ALA A 234 13.60 -18.85 5.32
CA ALA A 234 13.31 -19.71 6.45
C ALA A 234 12.93 -18.88 7.69
N SER A 235 12.19 -19.50 8.60
CA SER A 235 11.84 -18.91 9.89
C SER A 235 13.08 -18.74 10.77
N VAL A 236 13.09 -17.70 11.60
CA VAL A 236 14.18 -17.50 12.56
C VAL A 236 14.09 -18.58 13.64
N GLY A 237 15.15 -19.36 13.81
CA GLY A 237 15.21 -20.44 14.81
C GLY A 237 14.68 -21.79 14.33
N ASP A 238 14.12 -21.89 13.13
CA ASP A 238 13.70 -23.15 12.51
C ASP A 238 13.92 -23.10 10.99
N SER A 239 15.02 -23.70 10.52
CA SER A 239 15.40 -23.73 9.10
C SER A 239 14.54 -24.65 8.25
N ASP A 240 13.74 -25.53 8.87
CA ASP A 240 12.85 -26.46 8.17
C ASP A 240 11.47 -25.83 7.89
N CYS A 241 11.18 -24.68 8.52
CA CYS A 241 9.95 -23.92 8.34
C CYS A 241 10.19 -22.63 7.55
N LEU A 242 9.24 -22.25 6.70
CA LEU A 242 9.26 -20.93 6.04
C LEU A 242 8.74 -19.85 7.00
N SER A 243 9.25 -18.63 6.84
CA SER A 243 8.69 -17.45 7.52
C SER A 243 7.28 -17.14 6.99
N THR A 244 6.42 -16.55 7.82
CA THR A 244 5.10 -16.04 7.36
C THR A 244 5.24 -14.92 6.31
N HIS A 245 6.36 -14.20 6.29
CA HIS A 245 6.72 -13.29 5.19
C HIS A 245 6.94 -13.99 3.85
N ALA A 246 7.34 -15.26 3.85
CA ALA A 246 7.55 -16.02 2.61
C ALA A 246 6.22 -16.32 1.90
N PHE A 247 5.09 -16.13 2.58
CA PHE A 247 3.76 -16.33 2.02
C PHE A 247 3.01 -15.03 1.74
N GLY A 248 3.59 -13.85 2.02
CA GLY A 248 2.89 -12.58 1.78
C GLY A 248 1.73 -12.29 2.73
N ILE A 249 1.73 -12.91 3.91
CA ILE A 249 0.65 -12.78 4.91
C ILE A 249 1.12 -12.06 6.19
N ALA A 250 2.35 -11.59 6.22
CA ALA A 250 2.93 -10.88 7.36
C ALA A 250 3.56 -9.57 6.92
N ILE A 251 3.68 -8.62 7.85
CA ILE A 251 4.32 -7.33 7.66
C ILE A 251 5.13 -6.97 8.89
N ASP A 252 6.32 -6.44 8.66
CA ASP A 252 7.14 -5.82 9.69
C ASP A 252 7.05 -4.30 9.52
N VAL A 253 6.44 -3.61 10.48
CA VAL A 253 6.24 -2.15 10.46
C VAL A 253 7.40 -1.46 11.17
N ASN A 254 8.09 -0.57 10.45
CA ASN A 254 9.16 0.26 10.99
C ASN A 254 10.20 -0.50 11.86
N PRO A 255 10.90 -1.54 11.33
CA PRO A 255 11.82 -2.38 12.10
C PRO A 255 12.89 -1.62 12.91
N SER A 256 13.36 -0.48 12.39
CA SER A 256 14.41 0.31 13.05
C SER A 256 13.97 0.90 14.40
N THR A 257 12.66 1.11 14.57
CA THR A 257 12.04 1.66 15.78
C THR A 257 11.07 0.70 16.44
N ASN A 258 10.93 -0.53 15.97
CA ASN A 258 10.07 -1.57 16.55
C ASN A 258 10.78 -2.93 16.53
N PRO A 259 11.83 -3.12 17.33
CA PRO A 259 12.72 -4.27 17.20
C PRO A 259 12.10 -5.59 17.68
N TYR A 260 12.69 -6.69 17.22
CA TYR A 260 12.53 -8.01 17.84
C TYR A 260 13.33 -8.11 19.15
N CYS A 261 12.70 -8.65 20.20
CA CYS A 261 13.28 -8.85 21.52
C CYS A 261 13.28 -10.35 21.89
N ALA A 262 14.48 -10.94 21.95
CA ALA A 262 14.68 -12.32 22.36
C ALA A 262 14.56 -12.48 23.89
N LYS A 263 14.14 -13.67 24.34
CA LYS A 263 13.96 -14.01 25.76
C LYS A 263 15.20 -13.80 26.64
N SER A 264 16.41 -13.80 26.09
CA SER A 264 17.68 -13.63 26.81
C SER A 264 18.19 -12.19 26.84
N ASP A 265 17.72 -11.35 25.91
CA ASP A 265 18.11 -9.96 25.78
C ASP A 265 16.99 -9.08 26.29
N ALA A 266 16.99 -8.96 27.61
CA ALA A 266 16.49 -7.85 28.37
C ALA A 266 15.95 -6.66 27.55
N CYS A 267 14.65 -6.67 27.28
CA CYS A 267 13.85 -5.55 27.75
C CYS A 267 13.33 -5.95 29.16
N TYR A 268 14.23 -6.37 30.05
CA TYR A 268 13.91 -6.84 31.42
C TYR A 268 13.65 -5.61 32.31
N GLU A 269 12.87 -5.62 33.39
CA GLU A 269 12.25 -6.69 34.20
C GLU A 269 10.77 -6.36 34.47
N GLU A 270 10.00 -7.39 34.88
CA GLU A 270 8.63 -7.37 35.46
C GLU A 270 7.44 -7.43 34.45
N PRO A 271 6.26 -7.97 34.84
CA PRO A 271 5.29 -8.61 33.95
C PRO A 271 4.42 -7.59 33.18
N PRO A 272 3.84 -7.95 32.02
CA PRO A 272 3.13 -6.99 31.18
C PRO A 272 1.73 -6.71 31.73
N ASP A 273 1.65 -5.79 32.68
CA ASP A 273 0.67 -4.73 32.54
C ASP A 273 1.06 -3.91 31.30
N THR A 274 0.08 -3.43 30.56
CA THR A 274 0.10 -2.87 29.19
C THR A 274 0.98 -1.62 28.96
N ASN A 275 1.99 -1.33 29.79
CA ASN A 275 2.76 -0.08 29.78
C ASN A 275 4.29 -0.22 29.58
N MET A 276 4.83 -1.39 29.23
CA MET A 276 6.29 -1.56 29.09
C MET A 276 6.90 -1.13 27.74
N CYS A 277 6.14 -0.55 26.82
CA CYS A 277 6.72 0.20 25.68
C CYS A 277 7.05 1.67 26.02
N LYS A 278 6.92 2.12 27.28
CA LYS A 278 7.20 3.51 27.68
C LYS A 278 8.59 3.78 28.25
N THR A 279 9.33 2.76 28.70
CA THR A 279 10.64 2.95 29.37
C THR A 279 11.84 2.65 28.48
N LEU A 280 11.63 2.07 27.30
CA LEU A 280 12.63 2.03 26.24
C LEU A 280 12.28 3.10 25.22
N ALA A 281 13.23 3.99 24.95
CA ALA A 281 13.19 4.95 23.84
C ALA A 281 13.24 4.26 22.46
N GLY A 282 12.61 3.10 22.27
CA GLY A 282 12.92 2.16 21.19
C GLY A 282 11.75 1.39 20.55
N CYS A 283 10.50 1.57 21.01
CA CYS A 283 9.29 1.11 20.31
C CYS A 283 8.35 2.31 20.12
N ASP A 284 8.06 2.70 18.88
CA ASP A 284 7.22 3.88 18.57
C ASP A 284 5.82 3.54 18.06
N LEU A 285 5.50 2.25 17.89
CA LEU A 285 4.20 1.80 17.37
C LEU A 285 3.04 2.14 18.34
N PRO A 286 2.10 3.01 17.94
CA PRO A 286 1.01 3.42 18.82
C PRO A 286 -0.13 2.38 18.82
N ASP A 287 -0.89 2.34 19.92
CA ASP A 287 -2.01 1.39 20.11
C ASP A 287 -3.02 1.44 18.96
N TRP A 288 -3.31 2.61 18.39
CA TRP A 288 -4.28 2.73 17.31
C TRP A 288 -3.80 2.10 15.99
N VAL A 289 -2.48 2.07 15.73
CA VAL A 289 -1.92 1.32 14.58
C VAL A 289 -2.01 -0.18 14.85
N ILE A 290 -1.67 -0.61 16.07
CA ILE A 290 -1.77 -2.02 16.47
C ILE A 290 -3.23 -2.50 16.35
N ASN A 291 -4.18 -1.69 16.81
CA ASN A 291 -5.60 -2.00 16.76
C ASN A 291 -6.12 -2.02 15.32
N ALA A 292 -5.69 -1.12 14.44
CA ALA A 292 -6.07 -1.16 13.03
C ALA A 292 -5.69 -2.50 12.36
N PHE A 293 -4.54 -3.09 12.71
CA PHE A 293 -4.22 -4.44 12.26
C PHE A 293 -5.05 -5.52 12.95
N LYS A 294 -5.22 -5.45 14.28
CA LYS A 294 -6.00 -6.44 15.04
C LYS A 294 -7.47 -6.51 14.62
N ASP A 295 -8.10 -5.36 14.41
CA ASP A 295 -9.49 -5.22 13.96
C ASP A 295 -9.68 -5.79 12.55
N ASN A 296 -8.60 -5.82 11.77
CA ASN A 296 -8.53 -6.43 10.44
C ASN A 296 -7.95 -7.84 10.45
N ASN A 297 -8.09 -8.56 11.57
CA ASN A 297 -7.77 -9.99 11.73
C ASN A 297 -6.27 -10.32 11.59
N PHE A 298 -5.39 -9.42 11.99
CA PHE A 298 -3.98 -9.74 12.23
C PHE A 298 -3.74 -10.08 13.70
N SER A 299 -2.74 -10.92 13.96
CA SER A 299 -2.09 -11.00 15.26
C SER A 299 -0.86 -10.13 15.26
N TRP A 300 -0.44 -9.70 16.46
CA TRP A 300 0.71 -8.85 16.67
C TRP A 300 1.79 -9.61 17.44
N GLY A 301 3.03 -9.56 16.97
CA GLY A 301 4.17 -10.22 17.61
C GLY A 301 4.49 -9.68 19.00
N GLY A 302 4.03 -8.47 19.33
CA GLY A 302 4.06 -7.93 20.69
C GLY A 302 3.19 -8.71 21.70
N ASP A 303 2.22 -9.51 21.24
CA ASP A 303 1.37 -10.33 22.10
C ASP A 303 1.99 -11.72 22.42
N TRP A 304 3.10 -12.10 21.78
CA TRP A 304 3.69 -13.44 21.94
C TRP A 304 4.24 -13.71 23.35
N ASN A 305 4.12 -14.94 23.86
CA ASN A 305 4.49 -15.28 25.24
C ASN A 305 5.99 -15.52 25.48
N SER A 306 6.78 -15.72 24.42
CA SER A 306 8.21 -16.03 24.51
C SER A 306 9.07 -14.83 24.10
N SER A 307 9.38 -14.72 22.83
CA SER A 307 10.04 -13.57 22.22
C SER A 307 9.00 -12.57 21.75
N LYS A 308 9.29 -11.27 21.90
CA LYS A 308 8.41 -10.20 21.41
C LYS A 308 8.92 -9.73 20.07
N ASP A 309 8.04 -9.58 19.10
CA ASP A 309 8.37 -9.02 17.79
C ASP A 309 7.47 -7.82 17.49
N TYR A 310 7.92 -6.62 17.88
CA TYR A 310 7.04 -5.45 17.92
C TYR A 310 6.69 -4.89 16.54
N MET A 311 7.60 -5.04 15.56
CA MET A 311 7.32 -4.71 14.16
C MET A 311 6.32 -5.67 13.52
N HIS A 312 6.24 -6.92 14.01
CA HIS A 312 5.63 -8.01 13.28
C HIS A 312 4.12 -8.08 13.46
N PHE A 313 3.41 -8.13 12.33
CA PHE A 313 2.00 -8.50 12.25
C PHE A 313 1.83 -9.64 11.26
N GLU A 314 1.05 -10.64 11.63
CA GLU A 314 0.70 -11.73 10.71
C GLU A 314 -0.80 -11.93 10.65
N TRP A 315 -1.32 -12.06 9.43
CA TRP A 315 -2.73 -12.30 9.22
C TRP A 315 -3.12 -13.63 9.85
N ASN A 316 -4.18 -13.61 10.67
CA ASN A 316 -4.71 -14.80 11.30
C ASN A 316 -5.43 -15.68 10.27
N ALA A 317 -4.67 -16.38 9.44
CA ALA A 317 -5.16 -17.41 8.53
C ALA A 317 -5.85 -18.56 9.28
N TYR A 318 -5.71 -18.64 10.61
CA TYR A 318 -6.28 -19.68 11.47
C TYR A 318 -7.80 -19.86 11.33
N GLN A 319 -8.56 -18.80 10.99
CA GLN A 319 -10.00 -18.97 10.72
C GLN A 319 -10.28 -19.81 9.48
N SER A 320 -9.42 -19.74 8.47
CA SER A 320 -9.51 -20.58 7.27
C SER A 320 -9.09 -22.04 7.48
N CYS A 321 -8.59 -22.34 8.69
CA CYS A 321 -7.93 -23.59 9.10
C CYS A 321 -8.62 -24.29 10.27
N LYS A 322 -9.76 -23.76 10.75
CA LYS A 322 -10.64 -24.48 11.67
C LYS A 322 -11.40 -25.53 10.85
N LEU A 323 -10.95 -26.78 10.93
CA LEU A 323 -11.81 -27.96 10.70
C LEU A 323 -12.75 -28.13 11.90
#